data_AF-A0A3A8K7L8-F1
#
_entry.id   AF-A0A3A8K7L8-F1
#
_cell.length_a   1.000
_cell.length_b   1.000
_cell.length_c   1.000
_cell.angle_alpha   90.00
_cell.angle_beta   90.00
_cell.angle_gamma   90.00
#
_symmetry.space_group_name_H-M   'P 1'
#
loop_
_entity.id
_entity.type
_entity.pdbx_description
1 polymer ?
#
loop_
_entity_poly.entity_id
_entity_poly.type
_entity_poly.pdbx_seq_one_letter_code
_entity_poly.pdbx_strand_id
1 'polypeptide(L)'
;MPNLDTLLKATMLLTAAPGAKFQSFDKGASRGAGGSTSGTGAFWGWTHAAKQADRVTHVTHRLRETPWFPAQTLPVLDELVWHPIELVHRGAALKLELTEEFLLRRYEASRGSITQGQSSYWIPADIDRSMLLVFGFQVNLRAAPGTVTLEPIPRDVLERDDFMPEPCATPPAPGEMKVKRTETGTLQLIPLRVLVCAEFVCCTERNDYTPHGLAATSRFRPHLMFICNRPLERMAAAISIRRPPVSGMAHPGTGPTPPTGEPHDPHAPHDGHGPHDGHGAHDGNGAHDGHVMHAMDIPPTTPPAPGPGSPGDPNDPDLMVHEMATGFWSDSNVGLVSWQNLANLSGPPLWSSMFSRVRTNVPAGTSYLMASPDLSQDPGKPGFVSRLWNGREYVAYPQPMNRRQGYFDNIHIAPPMKAPQSIRERYGKPGFHLDSIAMAPFCIHDCLHMHWRWLPTSDKEKHLWGWDASGPYAAAGEPHIPIHQHLRVELESTHAFAYRVHADTVMESGTWQYVLHEGLAHGNSAASETLAQWMHLGLQMLDEWPMPAGKSWAMFYWALRYCRSGDTVRERLLEDGAPVP
;
A
#
# COMPACT_ATOMS: atom_id res chain seq x y z
N MET A 1 -25.27 -18.88 -15.87
CA MET A 1 -25.29 -17.67 -15.03
C MET A 1 -24.89 -18.14 -13.63
N PRO A 2 -23.97 -17.44 -12.96
CA PRO A 2 -23.49 -17.87 -11.65
C PRO A 2 -24.36 -17.32 -10.51
N ASN A 3 -24.65 -18.17 -9.52
CA ASN A 3 -25.13 -17.74 -8.20
C ASN A 3 -24.01 -17.06 -7.39
N LEU A 4 -24.34 -16.49 -6.21
CA LEU A 4 -23.36 -15.79 -5.39
C LEU A 4 -22.15 -16.69 -5.02
N ASP A 5 -22.39 -17.93 -4.60
CA ASP A 5 -21.32 -18.85 -4.18
C ASP A 5 -20.33 -19.14 -5.31
N THR A 6 -20.83 -19.25 -6.53
CA THR A 6 -20.01 -19.47 -7.73
C THR A 6 -19.14 -18.26 -8.04
N LEU A 7 -19.69 -17.06 -7.94
CA LEU A 7 -18.94 -15.81 -8.14
C LEU A 7 -17.83 -15.63 -7.10
N LEU A 8 -18.15 -15.88 -5.83
CA LEU A 8 -17.22 -15.63 -4.73
C LEU A 8 -15.98 -16.54 -4.77
N LYS A 9 -16.05 -17.70 -5.45
CA LYS A 9 -14.87 -18.56 -5.67
C LYS A 9 -13.73 -17.87 -6.44
N ALA A 10 -14.03 -16.81 -7.18
CA ALA A 10 -13.01 -16.02 -7.89
C ALA A 10 -12.26 -15.04 -6.98
N THR A 11 -12.76 -14.75 -5.77
CA THR A 11 -12.08 -13.89 -4.79
C THR A 11 -10.78 -14.53 -4.31
N MET A 12 -9.83 -13.71 -3.86
CA MET A 12 -8.52 -14.23 -3.46
C MET A 12 -8.63 -15.15 -2.23
N LEU A 13 -9.39 -14.74 -1.22
CA LEU A 13 -9.55 -15.51 0.02
C LEU A 13 -10.16 -16.88 -0.26
N LEU A 14 -11.22 -16.96 -1.08
CA LEU A 14 -11.88 -18.24 -1.37
C LEU A 14 -11.16 -19.06 -2.43
N THR A 15 -10.28 -18.46 -3.23
CA THR A 15 -9.30 -19.23 -4.01
C THR A 15 -8.32 -19.93 -3.07
N ALA A 16 -7.79 -19.21 -2.08
CA ALA A 16 -6.79 -19.75 -1.14
C ALA A 16 -7.39 -20.71 -0.10
N ALA A 17 -8.60 -20.44 0.35
CA ALA A 17 -9.31 -21.20 1.37
C ALA A 17 -10.77 -21.47 0.96
N PRO A 18 -11.02 -22.38 -0.01
CA PRO A 18 -12.37 -22.64 -0.53
C PRO A 18 -13.38 -23.10 0.52
N GLY A 19 -12.90 -23.66 1.63
CA GLY A 19 -13.72 -24.13 2.76
C GLY A 19 -13.91 -23.08 3.88
N ALA A 20 -13.52 -21.83 3.67
CA ALA A 20 -13.72 -20.78 4.67
C ALA A 20 -15.22 -20.63 4.98
N LYS A 21 -15.56 -20.70 6.28
CA LYS A 21 -16.93 -20.52 6.73
C LYS A 21 -17.30 -19.04 6.66
N PHE A 22 -18.58 -18.75 6.44
CA PHE A 22 -19.09 -17.38 6.52
C PHE A 22 -20.06 -17.18 7.66
N GLN A 23 -20.10 -15.94 8.15
CA GLN A 23 -21.16 -15.40 8.96
C GLN A 23 -22.16 -14.66 8.05
N SER A 24 -23.46 -14.94 8.24
CA SER A 24 -24.55 -14.20 7.61
C SER A 24 -24.98 -13.06 8.52
N PHE A 25 -25.34 -11.91 7.94
CA PHE A 25 -25.81 -10.74 8.69
C PHE A 25 -27.32 -10.57 8.52
N ASP A 26 -28.09 -11.42 9.18
CA ASP A 26 -29.55 -11.31 9.18
C ASP A 26 -29.99 -10.20 10.16
N LYS A 27 -31.09 -9.49 9.85
CA LYS A 27 -31.68 -8.48 10.76
C LYS A 27 -32.00 -9.14 12.10
N GLY A 28 -31.25 -8.79 13.15
CA GLY A 28 -31.52 -9.21 14.53
C GLY A 28 -30.58 -10.27 15.13
N ALA A 29 -29.61 -10.80 14.37
CA ALA A 29 -28.58 -11.66 14.98
C ALA A 29 -27.63 -10.81 15.84
N SER A 30 -27.33 -11.23 17.08
CA SER A 30 -26.36 -10.52 17.93
C SER A 30 -24.97 -10.56 17.30
N ARG A 31 -24.39 -9.39 17.06
CA ARG A 31 -23.11 -9.25 16.35
C ARG A 31 -21.98 -9.10 17.35
N GLY A 32 -21.14 -10.13 17.46
CA GLY A 32 -19.86 -10.02 18.15
C GLY A 32 -18.88 -9.19 17.31
N ALA A 33 -18.03 -8.39 17.96
CA ALA A 33 -16.88 -7.80 17.29
C ALA A 33 -15.97 -8.95 16.80
N GLY A 34 -15.64 -8.96 15.52
CA GLY A 34 -14.72 -9.94 14.95
C GLY A 34 -13.32 -9.37 14.92
N GLY A 35 -12.47 -9.74 15.89
CA GLY A 35 -11.06 -9.43 15.88
C GLY A 35 -10.24 -10.70 15.79
N SER A 36 -9.18 -10.71 14.97
CA SER A 36 -8.19 -11.77 15.03
C SER A 36 -7.16 -11.40 16.11
N THR A 37 -7.44 -11.76 17.37
CA THR A 37 -6.38 -11.76 18.39
C THR A 37 -5.29 -12.72 17.95
N SER A 38 -4.03 -12.37 18.20
CA SER A 38 -2.81 -13.12 17.83
C SER A 38 -2.81 -14.54 18.43
N GLY A 39 -3.52 -15.45 17.76
CA GLY A 39 -3.47 -16.87 18.08
C GLY A 39 -2.07 -17.42 17.80
N THR A 40 -1.68 -18.44 18.56
CA THR A 40 -0.37 -19.09 18.45
C THR A 40 -0.04 -19.43 16.99
N GLY A 41 1.01 -18.83 16.44
CA GLY A 41 1.52 -19.11 15.09
C GLY A 41 1.08 -18.13 13.99
N ALA A 42 0.20 -17.17 14.26
CA ALA A 42 -0.13 -16.12 13.29
C ALA A 42 1.00 -15.10 13.16
N PHE A 43 1.27 -14.63 11.94
CA PHE A 43 2.18 -13.52 11.65
C PHE A 43 1.43 -12.19 11.68
N TRP A 44 0.18 -12.17 11.25
CA TRP A 44 -0.63 -10.96 11.18
C TRP A 44 -1.66 -10.87 12.31
N GLY A 45 -1.85 -9.64 12.79
CA GLY A 45 -2.94 -9.27 13.70
C GLY A 45 -3.64 -8.01 13.19
N TRP A 46 -4.95 -7.92 13.37
CA TRP A 46 -5.76 -6.76 12.97
C TRP A 46 -7.12 -6.77 13.66
N THR A 47 -7.79 -5.62 13.67
CA THR A 47 -9.12 -5.42 14.25
C THR A 47 -10.12 -4.96 13.20
N HIS A 48 -11.32 -5.54 13.23
CA HIS A 48 -12.47 -5.15 12.40
C HIS A 48 -13.76 -5.15 13.20
N ALA A 49 -14.65 -4.21 12.94
CA ALA A 49 -15.99 -4.19 13.53
C ALA A 49 -17.04 -4.15 12.44
N ALA A 50 -18.09 -4.97 12.54
CA ALA A 50 -19.17 -4.99 11.54
C ALA A 50 -19.88 -3.63 11.38
N LYS A 51 -19.94 -2.82 12.45
CA LYS A 51 -20.48 -1.45 12.42
C LYS A 51 -19.60 -0.46 11.65
N GLN A 52 -18.33 -0.79 11.45
CA GLN A 52 -17.35 -0.04 10.66
C GLN A 52 -16.81 -0.98 9.58
N ALA A 53 -17.73 -1.54 8.79
CA ALA A 53 -17.42 -2.59 7.83
C ALA A 53 -16.41 -2.13 6.75
N ASP A 54 -16.30 -0.83 6.54
CA ASP A 54 -15.41 -0.11 5.64
C ASP A 54 -13.95 0.00 6.15
N ARG A 55 -13.62 -0.50 7.35
CA ARG A 55 -12.35 -0.19 8.00
C ARG A 55 -11.67 -1.37 8.67
N VAL A 56 -10.35 -1.43 8.55
CA VAL A 56 -9.47 -2.31 9.34
C VAL A 56 -8.50 -1.43 10.13
N THR A 57 -8.27 -1.75 11.40
CA THR A 57 -7.38 -0.97 12.27
C THR A 57 -6.38 -1.86 12.99
N HIS A 58 -5.34 -1.23 13.55
CA HIS A 58 -4.34 -1.89 14.39
C HIS A 58 -3.70 -3.10 13.71
N VAL A 59 -3.29 -2.92 12.45
CA VAL A 59 -2.62 -3.97 11.69
C VAL A 59 -1.21 -4.13 12.23
N THR A 60 -0.87 -5.33 12.66
CA THR A 60 0.44 -5.67 13.22
C THR A 60 1.04 -6.87 12.48
N HIS A 61 2.36 -6.93 12.45
CA HIS A 61 3.11 -8.05 11.91
C HIS A 61 4.16 -8.56 12.90
N ARG A 62 4.18 -9.86 13.15
CA ARG A 62 5.17 -10.53 13.98
C ARG A 62 6.40 -10.84 13.15
N LEU A 63 7.42 -10.00 13.31
CA LEU A 63 8.73 -10.22 12.75
C LEU A 63 9.45 -11.34 13.52
N ARG A 64 10.02 -12.30 12.78
CA ARG A 64 10.86 -13.35 13.36
C ARG A 64 12.24 -12.79 13.69
N GLU A 65 12.96 -13.46 14.57
CA GLU A 65 14.36 -13.15 14.78
C GLU A 65 15.15 -13.37 13.49
N THR A 66 16.00 -12.41 13.17
CA THR A 66 16.92 -12.45 12.03
C THR A 66 18.31 -12.05 12.53
N PRO A 67 19.38 -12.23 11.72
CA PRO A 67 20.70 -11.70 12.07
C PRO A 67 20.73 -10.19 12.30
N TRP A 68 19.73 -9.43 11.81
CA TRP A 68 19.68 -7.97 11.88
C TRP A 68 18.68 -7.43 12.90
N PHE A 69 17.66 -8.21 13.27
CA PHE A 69 16.56 -7.75 14.11
C PHE A 69 16.14 -8.83 15.11
N PRO A 70 15.90 -8.47 16.38
CA PRO A 70 15.27 -9.39 17.32
C PRO A 70 13.82 -9.68 16.89
N ALA A 71 13.29 -10.82 17.33
CA ALA A 71 11.86 -11.10 17.17
C ALA A 71 11.03 -10.02 17.87
N GLN A 72 10.05 -9.46 17.15
CA GLN A 72 9.23 -8.36 17.65
C GLN A 72 7.89 -8.28 16.90
N THR A 73 6.91 -7.59 17.48
CA THR A 73 5.63 -7.32 16.81
C THR A 73 5.60 -5.84 16.44
N LEU A 74 5.46 -5.56 15.14
CA LEU A 74 5.52 -4.22 14.59
C LEU A 74 4.11 -3.73 14.24
N PRO A 75 3.75 -2.48 14.59
CA PRO A 75 2.58 -1.85 14.02
C PRO A 75 2.84 -1.49 12.55
N VAL A 76 2.02 -2.03 11.65
CA VAL A 76 2.16 -1.83 10.20
C VAL A 76 1.26 -0.69 9.74
N LEU A 77 -0.03 -0.77 10.08
CA LEU A 77 -1.05 0.26 9.80
C LEU A 77 -1.82 0.59 11.08
N ASP A 78 -2.04 1.87 11.32
CA ASP A 78 -3.06 2.31 12.28
C ASP A 78 -4.45 2.05 11.70
N GLU A 79 -4.60 2.36 10.41
CA GLU A 79 -5.91 2.38 9.77
C GLU A 79 -5.84 2.10 8.26
N LEU A 80 -6.86 1.40 7.80
CA LEU A 80 -7.18 1.16 6.41
C LEU A 80 -8.66 1.42 6.18
N VAL A 81 -9.00 2.20 5.15
CA VAL A 81 -10.39 2.58 4.85
C VAL A 81 -10.70 2.27 3.39
N TRP A 82 -11.74 1.46 3.17
CA TRP A 82 -12.40 1.33 1.87
C TRP A 82 -13.47 2.41 1.74
N HIS A 83 -13.23 3.40 0.87
CA HIS A 83 -14.18 4.48 0.67
C HIS A 83 -15.42 4.01 -0.12
N PRO A 84 -16.52 4.77 -0.06
CA PRO A 84 -17.69 4.49 -0.89
C PRO A 84 -17.32 4.44 -2.38
N ILE A 85 -17.96 3.53 -3.10
CA ILE A 85 -17.75 3.38 -4.55
C ILE A 85 -18.79 4.22 -5.28
N GLU A 86 -18.36 5.04 -6.22
CA GLU A 86 -19.24 5.86 -7.06
C GLU A 86 -19.37 5.20 -8.44
N LEU A 87 -20.60 4.97 -8.88
CA LEU A 87 -20.92 4.37 -10.18
C LEU A 87 -21.84 5.28 -10.97
N VAL A 88 -21.76 5.21 -12.30
CA VAL A 88 -22.73 5.85 -13.19
C VAL A 88 -23.40 4.80 -14.07
N HIS A 89 -24.74 4.77 -14.06
CA HIS A 89 -25.54 3.89 -14.92
C HIS A 89 -26.69 4.66 -15.55
N ARG A 90 -26.72 4.77 -16.88
CA ARG A 90 -27.75 5.52 -17.62
C ARG A 90 -27.82 6.97 -17.17
N GLY A 91 -26.67 7.60 -16.95
CA GLY A 91 -26.54 8.96 -16.42
C GLY A 91 -26.91 9.13 -14.94
N ALA A 92 -27.41 8.10 -14.25
CA ALA A 92 -27.68 8.17 -12.82
C ALA A 92 -26.43 7.83 -12.01
N ALA A 93 -26.05 8.72 -11.10
CA ALA A 93 -24.96 8.50 -10.14
C ALA A 93 -25.46 7.68 -8.95
N LEU A 94 -24.70 6.65 -8.59
CA LEU A 94 -24.96 5.76 -7.46
C LEU A 94 -23.75 5.81 -6.53
N LYS A 95 -24.00 5.93 -5.23
CA LYS A 95 -22.96 5.86 -4.21
C LYS A 95 -23.18 4.61 -3.36
N LEU A 96 -22.22 3.70 -3.39
CA LEU A 96 -22.27 2.43 -2.67
C LEU A 96 -21.55 2.58 -1.32
N GLU A 97 -22.32 2.92 -0.29
CA GLU A 97 -21.82 3.01 1.09
C GLU A 97 -21.57 1.60 1.65
N LEU A 98 -20.32 1.28 2.02
CA LEU A 98 -19.92 -0.03 2.53
C LEU A 98 -20.31 -0.22 4.00
N THR A 99 -21.61 -0.11 4.28
CA THR A 99 -22.15 -0.17 5.63
C THR A 99 -22.65 -1.56 5.99
N GLU A 100 -22.88 -1.76 7.28
CA GLU A 100 -23.45 -2.98 7.84
C GLU A 100 -24.84 -3.34 7.27
N GLU A 101 -25.58 -2.36 6.74
CA GLU A 101 -26.89 -2.58 6.10
C GLU A 101 -26.77 -3.43 4.82
N PHE A 102 -25.73 -3.17 4.03
CA PHE A 102 -25.51 -3.85 2.75
C PHE A 102 -24.61 -5.08 2.86
N LEU A 103 -24.04 -5.34 4.05
CA LEU A 103 -23.17 -6.48 4.30
C LEU A 103 -23.98 -7.79 4.30
N LEU A 104 -23.76 -8.62 3.29
CA LEU A 104 -24.42 -9.92 3.12
C LEU A 104 -23.70 -11.02 3.89
N ARG A 105 -22.37 -11.10 3.74
CA ARG A 105 -21.53 -12.17 4.30
C ARG A 105 -20.16 -11.66 4.73
N ARG A 106 -19.59 -12.32 5.74
CA ARG A 106 -18.19 -12.17 6.17
C ARG A 106 -17.55 -13.54 6.19
N TYR A 107 -16.43 -13.69 5.51
CA TYR A 107 -15.59 -14.87 5.53
C TYR A 107 -14.30 -14.55 6.26
N GLU A 108 -13.80 -15.53 7.00
CA GLU A 108 -12.48 -15.47 7.61
C GLU A 108 -11.74 -16.78 7.36
N ALA A 109 -10.46 -16.66 7.09
CA ALA A 109 -9.56 -17.78 6.93
C ALA A 109 -8.30 -17.54 7.72
N SER A 110 -7.97 -18.44 8.66
CA SER A 110 -6.71 -18.34 9.40
C SER A 110 -5.51 -18.81 8.59
N ARG A 111 -5.75 -19.58 7.51
CA ARG A 111 -4.74 -20.13 6.60
C ARG A 111 -5.39 -20.54 5.28
N GLY A 112 -4.59 -20.68 4.25
CA GLY A 112 -4.96 -21.15 2.92
C GLY A 112 -3.78 -20.99 1.97
N SER A 113 -3.88 -21.55 0.77
CA SER A 113 -2.82 -21.41 -0.23
C SER A 113 -3.37 -21.33 -1.64
N ILE A 114 -2.72 -20.48 -2.44
CA ILE A 114 -2.89 -20.39 -3.89
C ILE A 114 -1.62 -20.97 -4.49
N THR A 115 -1.78 -22.08 -5.19
CA THR A 115 -0.70 -22.76 -5.89
C THR A 115 -0.54 -22.20 -7.31
N GLN A 116 0.65 -22.38 -7.90
CA GLN A 116 0.91 -21.93 -9.26
C GLN A 116 -0.06 -22.58 -10.25
N GLY A 117 -0.71 -21.77 -11.09
CA GLY A 117 -1.68 -22.24 -12.08
C GLY A 117 -3.09 -22.46 -11.54
N GLN A 118 -3.32 -22.33 -10.23
CA GLN A 118 -4.67 -22.43 -9.64
C GLN A 118 -5.56 -21.25 -10.02
N SER A 119 -4.97 -20.08 -10.22
CA SER A 119 -5.65 -18.88 -10.68
C SER A 119 -4.78 -18.14 -11.68
N SER A 120 -5.39 -17.58 -12.73
CA SER A 120 -4.74 -16.61 -13.62
C SER A 120 -4.76 -15.20 -13.02
N TYR A 121 -5.61 -14.95 -12.03
CA TYR A 121 -5.79 -13.64 -11.40
C TYR A 121 -4.96 -13.46 -10.14
N TRP A 122 -4.53 -14.55 -9.50
CA TRP A 122 -3.81 -14.50 -8.24
C TRP A 122 -2.47 -15.21 -8.37
N ILE A 123 -1.40 -14.53 -7.97
CA ILE A 123 -0.08 -15.16 -7.86
C ILE A 123 -0.03 -16.16 -6.70
N PRO A 124 0.92 -17.10 -6.71
CA PRO A 124 1.11 -17.99 -5.59
C PRO A 124 1.28 -17.24 -4.27
N ALA A 125 0.52 -17.68 -3.28
CA ALA A 125 0.47 -17.05 -1.97
C ALA A 125 0.01 -18.05 -0.92
N ASP A 126 0.62 -18.02 0.25
CA ASP A 126 0.10 -18.67 1.44
C ASP A 126 -0.50 -17.56 2.31
N ILE A 127 -1.79 -17.68 2.62
CA ILE A 127 -2.52 -16.64 3.36
C ILE A 127 -2.43 -16.90 4.88
N ASP A 128 -2.50 -15.83 5.65
CA ASP A 128 -2.56 -15.82 7.11
C ASP A 128 -3.61 -14.80 7.54
N ARG A 129 -4.46 -15.16 8.51
CA ARG A 129 -5.51 -14.28 9.08
C ARG A 129 -6.15 -13.32 8.06
N SER A 130 -6.93 -13.84 7.13
CA SER A 130 -7.55 -13.06 6.07
C SER A 130 -9.05 -12.90 6.28
N MET A 131 -9.60 -11.82 5.73
CA MET A 131 -11.04 -11.51 5.76
C MET A 131 -11.55 -11.15 4.37
N LEU A 132 -12.79 -11.55 4.07
CA LEU A 132 -13.57 -11.12 2.91
C LEU A 132 -14.94 -10.65 3.40
N LEU A 133 -15.32 -9.44 3.04
CA LEU A 133 -16.63 -8.84 3.27
C LEU A 133 -17.38 -8.74 1.94
N VAL A 134 -18.62 -9.21 1.93
CA VAL A 134 -19.45 -9.25 0.72
C VAL A 134 -20.64 -8.33 0.92
N PHE A 135 -20.72 -7.26 0.14
CA PHE A 135 -21.79 -6.28 0.13
C PHE A 135 -22.65 -6.44 -1.12
N GLY A 136 -23.97 -6.31 -0.98
CA GLY A 136 -24.91 -6.43 -2.09
C GLY A 136 -25.87 -5.27 -2.16
N PHE A 137 -25.85 -4.57 -3.29
CA PHE A 137 -26.69 -3.41 -3.57
C PHE A 137 -27.66 -3.73 -4.71
N GLN A 138 -28.91 -3.30 -4.60
CA GLN A 138 -29.81 -3.22 -5.74
C GLN A 138 -30.57 -1.90 -5.77
N VAL A 139 -30.89 -1.42 -6.98
CA VAL A 139 -31.75 -0.24 -7.14
C VAL A 139 -33.17 -0.58 -6.68
N ASN A 140 -33.71 0.23 -5.76
CA ASN A 140 -35.06 0.09 -5.24
C ASN A 140 -36.09 0.56 -6.27
N LEU A 141 -36.72 -0.40 -6.94
CA LEU A 141 -37.76 -0.13 -7.94
C LEU A 141 -39.07 0.42 -7.35
N ARG A 142 -39.22 0.43 -6.02
CA ARG A 142 -40.37 0.99 -5.30
C ARG A 142 -40.14 2.42 -4.84
N ALA A 143 -38.96 2.99 -5.11
CA ALA A 143 -38.67 4.37 -4.79
C ALA A 143 -39.61 5.33 -5.55
N ALA A 144 -39.77 6.55 -5.03
CA ALA A 144 -40.60 7.55 -5.68
C ALA A 144 -40.08 7.85 -7.11
N PRO A 145 -40.97 8.10 -8.09
CA PRO A 145 -40.54 8.45 -9.45
C PRO A 145 -39.51 9.60 -9.44
N GLY A 146 -38.43 9.43 -10.21
CA GLY A 146 -37.34 10.40 -10.28
C GLY A 146 -36.30 10.30 -9.15
N THR A 147 -36.48 9.38 -8.20
CA THR A 147 -35.47 9.10 -7.15
C THR A 147 -34.79 7.76 -7.41
N VAL A 148 -33.48 7.71 -7.16
CA VAL A 148 -32.70 6.47 -7.21
C VAL A 148 -32.20 6.20 -5.81
N THR A 149 -32.72 5.13 -5.19
CA THR A 149 -32.28 4.67 -3.88
C THR A 149 -31.79 3.23 -3.98
N LEU A 150 -30.89 2.86 -3.07
CA LEU A 150 -30.34 1.51 -2.99
C LEU A 150 -30.96 0.77 -1.81
N GLU A 151 -31.16 -0.52 -1.97
CA GLU A 151 -31.54 -1.43 -0.88
C GLU A 151 -30.66 -2.70 -0.93
N PRO A 152 -30.50 -3.43 0.20
CA PRO A 152 -29.77 -4.69 0.21
C PRO A 152 -30.40 -5.73 -0.73
N ILE A 153 -29.56 -6.58 -1.33
CA ILE A 153 -30.06 -7.67 -2.18
C ILE A 153 -30.81 -8.72 -1.32
N PRO A 154 -32.05 -9.12 -1.68
CA PRO A 154 -32.79 -10.15 -0.97
C PRO A 154 -32.10 -11.52 -0.98
N ARG A 155 -32.21 -12.28 0.12
CA ARG A 155 -31.52 -13.58 0.29
C ARG A 155 -31.92 -14.60 -0.77
N ASP A 156 -33.21 -14.68 -1.09
CA ASP A 156 -33.76 -15.59 -2.09
C ASP A 156 -33.28 -15.27 -3.52
N VAL A 157 -32.68 -14.10 -3.73
CA VAL A 157 -32.06 -13.70 -4.99
C VAL A 157 -30.60 -14.17 -5.07
N LEU A 158 -29.89 -14.30 -3.94
CA LEU A 158 -28.48 -14.71 -3.89
C LEU A 158 -28.26 -16.16 -4.33
N GLU A 159 -29.26 -17.01 -4.10
CA GLU A 159 -29.24 -18.44 -4.40
C GLU A 159 -29.66 -18.76 -5.84
N ARG A 160 -30.16 -17.77 -6.59
CA ARG A 160 -30.64 -18.01 -7.95
C ARG A 160 -29.48 -18.15 -8.91
N ASP A 161 -29.62 -19.06 -9.86
CA ASP A 161 -28.64 -19.26 -10.93
C ASP A 161 -28.60 -18.05 -11.87
N ASP A 162 -29.60 -17.16 -11.88
CA ASP A 162 -29.62 -15.93 -12.67
C ASP A 162 -29.18 -14.66 -11.90
N PHE A 163 -28.44 -14.84 -10.80
CA PHE A 163 -28.03 -13.75 -9.93
C PHE A 163 -27.22 -12.66 -10.67
N MET A 164 -26.18 -13.08 -11.41
CA MET A 164 -25.37 -12.25 -12.32
C MET A 164 -25.31 -12.89 -13.72
N PRO A 165 -25.11 -12.10 -14.79
CA PRO A 165 -24.83 -12.64 -16.12
C PRO A 165 -23.44 -13.30 -16.15
N GLU A 166 -23.24 -14.22 -17.09
CA GLU A 166 -21.89 -14.71 -17.40
C GLU A 166 -21.03 -13.56 -17.96
N PRO A 167 -19.71 -13.55 -17.73
CA PRO A 167 -18.81 -12.58 -18.35
C PRO A 167 -18.97 -12.58 -19.88
N CYS A 168 -18.97 -11.38 -20.48
CA CYS A 168 -19.16 -11.19 -21.92
C CYS A 168 -20.45 -11.80 -22.52
N ALA A 169 -21.42 -12.20 -21.70
CA ALA A 169 -22.69 -12.70 -22.22
C ALA A 169 -23.42 -11.59 -22.98
N THR A 170 -23.79 -11.85 -24.22
CA THR A 170 -24.73 -10.99 -24.93
C THR A 170 -26.00 -10.88 -24.09
N PRO A 171 -26.44 -9.66 -23.72
CA PRO A 171 -27.68 -9.50 -22.99
C PRO A 171 -28.79 -10.23 -23.74
N PRO A 172 -29.63 -11.03 -23.05
CA PRO A 172 -30.77 -11.64 -23.72
C PRO A 172 -31.58 -10.53 -24.38
N ALA A 173 -31.99 -10.76 -25.63
CA ALA A 173 -32.86 -9.83 -26.33
C ALA A 173 -34.06 -9.51 -25.42
N PRO A 174 -34.48 -8.23 -25.32
CA PRO A 174 -35.66 -7.89 -24.53
C PRO A 174 -36.82 -8.79 -24.96
N GLY A 175 -37.40 -9.52 -24.02
CA GLY A 175 -38.53 -10.39 -24.34
C GLY A 175 -39.68 -9.53 -24.86
N GLU A 176 -40.10 -9.77 -26.11
CA GLU A 176 -41.31 -9.14 -26.64
C GLU A 176 -42.54 -9.83 -26.05
N MET A 177 -43.17 -9.19 -25.07
CA MET A 177 -44.44 -9.67 -24.53
C MET A 177 -45.58 -9.11 -25.40
N LYS A 178 -46.15 -9.96 -26.26
CA LYS A 178 -47.35 -9.62 -27.05
C LYS A 178 -48.58 -9.68 -26.15
N VAL A 179 -48.97 -8.54 -25.58
CA VAL A 179 -50.16 -8.42 -24.71
C VAL A 179 -51.37 -8.01 -25.55
N LYS A 180 -52.48 -8.75 -25.49
CA LYS A 180 -53.74 -8.24 -26.05
C LYS A 180 -54.29 -7.12 -25.17
N ARG A 181 -55.08 -6.21 -25.74
CA ARG A 181 -55.68 -5.07 -25.03
C ARG A 181 -56.51 -5.47 -23.79
N THR A 182 -56.98 -6.72 -23.73
CA THR A 182 -57.78 -7.29 -22.63
C THR A 182 -56.98 -8.16 -21.66
N GLU A 183 -55.73 -8.47 -21.95
CA GLU A 183 -54.90 -9.32 -21.11
C GLU A 183 -54.13 -8.44 -20.12
N THR A 184 -54.17 -8.81 -18.84
CA THR A 184 -53.29 -8.24 -17.82
C THR A 184 -52.14 -9.22 -17.61
N GLY A 185 -50.92 -8.69 -17.51
CA GLY A 185 -49.70 -9.46 -17.28
C GLY A 185 -48.86 -8.81 -16.21
N THR A 186 -48.06 -9.61 -15.50
CA THR A 186 -47.07 -9.10 -14.56
C THR A 186 -45.72 -9.05 -15.25
N LEU A 187 -45.12 -7.86 -15.32
CA LEU A 187 -43.75 -7.69 -15.80
C LEU A 187 -42.80 -7.76 -14.60
N GLN A 188 -41.94 -8.76 -14.57
CA GLN A 188 -40.89 -8.85 -13.55
C GLN A 188 -39.64 -8.13 -14.06
N LEU A 189 -39.34 -6.99 -13.45
CA LEU A 189 -38.11 -6.25 -13.73
C LEU A 189 -36.98 -6.75 -12.84
N ILE A 190 -35.83 -7.01 -13.44
CA ILE A 190 -34.59 -7.30 -12.69
C ILE A 190 -33.92 -5.95 -12.41
N PRO A 191 -33.79 -5.54 -11.13
CA PRO A 191 -33.12 -4.28 -10.79
C PRO A 191 -31.65 -4.33 -11.17
N LEU A 192 -31.03 -3.16 -11.30
CA LEU A 192 -29.57 -3.07 -11.30
C LEU A 192 -29.06 -3.64 -9.98
N ARG A 193 -28.12 -4.59 -10.05
CA ARG A 193 -27.47 -5.21 -8.90
C ARG A 193 -25.97 -4.99 -8.99
N VAL A 194 -25.37 -4.65 -7.86
CA VAL A 194 -23.93 -4.56 -7.71
C VAL A 194 -23.53 -5.40 -6.52
N LEU A 195 -22.57 -6.29 -6.74
CA LEU A 195 -21.90 -7.03 -5.68
C LEU A 195 -20.52 -6.42 -5.49
N VAL A 196 -20.16 -6.10 -4.25
CA VAL A 196 -18.85 -5.57 -3.87
C VAL A 196 -18.21 -6.53 -2.87
N CYS A 197 -16.98 -6.93 -3.12
CA CYS A 197 -16.15 -7.69 -2.20
C CYS A 197 -15.01 -6.79 -1.72
N ALA A 198 -14.95 -6.53 -0.42
CA ALA A 198 -13.80 -5.90 0.22
C ALA A 198 -12.97 -6.99 0.90
N GLU A 199 -11.75 -7.19 0.43
CA GLU A 199 -10.86 -8.21 0.99
C GLU A 199 -9.73 -7.56 1.77
N PHE A 200 -9.37 -8.15 2.90
CA PHE A 200 -8.12 -7.89 3.61
C PHE A 200 -7.40 -9.22 3.75
N VAL A 201 -6.61 -9.57 2.74
CA VAL A 201 -5.89 -10.84 2.69
C VAL A 201 -4.46 -10.62 3.11
N CYS A 202 -4.06 -11.12 4.28
CA CYS A 202 -2.65 -11.10 4.67
C CYS A 202 -1.99 -12.39 4.19
N CYS A 203 -0.71 -12.30 3.79
CA CYS A 203 0.08 -13.40 3.28
C CYS A 203 1.27 -13.64 4.19
N THR A 204 1.72 -14.88 4.27
CA THR A 204 3.01 -15.19 4.89
C THR A 204 4.16 -14.63 4.07
N GLU A 205 5.33 -14.55 4.70
CA GLU A 205 6.55 -14.06 4.07
C GLU A 205 6.91 -14.84 2.80
N ARG A 206 7.29 -14.11 1.75
CA ARG A 206 7.82 -14.63 0.48
C ARG A 206 8.87 -13.67 -0.10
N ASN A 207 9.69 -14.17 -1.02
CA ASN A 207 10.72 -13.40 -1.71
C ASN A 207 10.38 -13.14 -3.19
N ASP A 208 9.12 -13.27 -3.59
CA ASP A 208 8.65 -13.03 -4.97
C ASP A 208 7.95 -11.68 -5.12
N TYR A 209 8.30 -10.71 -4.27
CA TYR A 209 7.79 -9.34 -4.34
C TYR A 209 8.78 -8.40 -5.03
N THR A 210 10.07 -8.57 -4.72
CA THR A 210 11.14 -7.79 -5.32
C THR A 210 11.80 -8.56 -6.46
N PRO A 211 12.28 -7.88 -7.52
CA PRO A 211 13.13 -8.49 -8.54
C PRO A 211 14.24 -9.36 -7.94
N HIS A 212 14.49 -10.54 -8.51
CA HIS A 212 15.47 -11.53 -8.02
C HIS A 212 15.28 -12.01 -6.57
N GLY A 213 14.19 -11.64 -5.91
CA GLY A 213 13.94 -11.93 -4.51
C GLY A 213 15.04 -11.43 -3.59
N LEU A 214 15.43 -10.17 -3.70
CA LEU A 214 16.42 -9.54 -2.81
C LEU A 214 15.91 -9.40 -1.37
N ALA A 215 14.61 -9.12 -1.21
CA ALA A 215 13.98 -8.96 0.11
C ALA A 215 12.89 -10.02 0.33
N ALA A 216 12.80 -10.48 1.58
CA ALA A 216 11.66 -11.22 2.06
C ALA A 216 10.64 -10.22 2.62
N THR A 217 9.42 -10.32 2.12
CA THR A 217 8.33 -9.39 2.47
C THR A 217 7.06 -10.18 2.80
N SER A 218 6.26 -9.64 3.71
CA SER A 218 4.92 -10.17 3.97
C SER A 218 3.92 -9.28 3.24
N ARG A 219 3.22 -9.86 2.27
CA ARG A 219 2.20 -9.14 1.48
C ARG A 219 0.89 -9.04 2.25
N PHE A 220 0.13 -8.00 1.98
CA PHE A 220 -1.29 -7.96 2.31
C PHE A 220 -2.07 -7.22 1.22
N ARG A 221 -3.30 -7.64 0.98
CA ARG A 221 -4.14 -7.15 -0.12
C ARG A 221 -5.46 -6.61 0.41
N PRO A 222 -5.56 -5.29 0.58
CA PRO A 222 -6.79 -4.63 0.99
C PRO A 222 -7.67 -4.25 -0.22
N HIS A 223 -7.83 -5.13 -1.19
CA HIS A 223 -8.40 -4.77 -2.49
C HIS A 223 -9.94 -4.74 -2.48
N LEU A 224 -10.51 -4.02 -3.44
CA LEU A 224 -11.94 -4.10 -3.76
C LEU A 224 -12.11 -4.88 -5.07
N MET A 225 -13.10 -5.75 -5.10
CA MET A 225 -13.64 -6.34 -6.31
C MET A 225 -15.11 -5.99 -6.43
N PHE A 226 -15.59 -5.62 -7.61
CA PHE A 226 -17.04 -5.48 -7.80
C PHE A 226 -17.50 -5.97 -9.17
N ILE A 227 -18.75 -6.40 -9.23
CA ILE A 227 -19.38 -6.95 -10.44
C ILE A 227 -20.83 -6.45 -10.50
N CYS A 228 -21.29 -6.14 -11.71
CA CYS A 228 -22.64 -5.63 -11.94
C CYS A 228 -23.39 -6.48 -12.96
N ASN A 229 -24.71 -6.60 -12.80
CA ASN A 229 -25.56 -7.31 -13.76
C ASN A 229 -25.93 -6.50 -15.01
N ARG A 230 -25.51 -5.23 -15.08
CA ARG A 230 -25.68 -4.34 -16.24
C ARG A 230 -24.36 -3.60 -16.53
N PRO A 231 -24.17 -3.14 -17.77
CA PRO A 231 -23.04 -2.27 -18.07
C PRO A 231 -23.08 -0.98 -17.24
N LEU A 232 -21.91 -0.51 -16.86
CA LEU A 232 -21.71 0.75 -16.12
C LEU A 232 -20.97 1.73 -17.03
N GLU A 233 -21.33 3.00 -16.97
CA GLU A 233 -20.72 4.05 -17.79
C GLU A 233 -19.38 4.51 -17.20
N ARG A 234 -19.34 4.66 -15.86
CA ARG A 234 -18.18 5.15 -15.13
C ARG A 234 -18.10 4.53 -13.74
N MET A 235 -16.90 4.48 -13.18
CA MET A 235 -16.66 4.13 -11.78
C MET A 235 -15.61 5.06 -11.15
N ALA A 236 -15.71 5.27 -9.84
CA ALA A 236 -14.63 5.78 -9.01
C ALA A 236 -14.60 5.02 -7.68
N ALA A 237 -13.41 4.73 -7.17
CA ALA A 237 -13.19 4.06 -5.89
C ALA A 237 -11.89 4.57 -5.26
N ALA A 238 -11.82 4.54 -3.94
CA ALA A 238 -10.63 4.93 -3.21
C ALA A 238 -10.36 4.01 -2.01
N ILE A 239 -9.08 3.85 -1.67
CA ILE A 239 -8.62 3.14 -0.47
C ILE A 239 -7.60 4.04 0.21
N SER A 240 -7.85 4.41 1.48
CA SER A 240 -6.86 5.15 2.28
C SER A 240 -6.08 4.20 3.17
N ILE A 241 -4.77 4.43 3.23
CA ILE A 241 -3.81 3.66 3.99
C ILE A 241 -3.08 4.61 4.93
N ARG A 242 -3.06 4.31 6.23
CA ARG A 242 -2.37 5.10 7.25
C ARG A 242 -1.46 4.22 8.08
N ARG A 243 -0.16 4.50 8.03
CA ARG A 243 0.83 3.92 8.94
C ARG A 243 0.85 4.68 10.27
N PRO A 244 1.39 4.08 11.34
CA PRO A 244 1.85 4.84 12.49
C PRO A 244 2.79 5.97 12.04
N PRO A 245 2.74 7.16 12.65
CA PRO A 245 3.65 8.25 12.31
C PRO A 245 5.11 7.93 12.65
N VAL A 246 5.32 6.95 13.54
CA VAL A 246 6.62 6.53 14.04
C VAL A 246 6.80 5.01 13.93
N SER A 247 7.97 4.58 13.49
CA SER A 247 8.38 3.17 13.47
C SER A 247 8.59 2.63 14.87
N GLY A 248 7.99 1.46 15.12
CA GLY A 248 8.17 0.69 16.34
C GLY A 248 9.32 -0.33 16.29
N MET A 249 10.07 -0.39 15.19
CA MET A 249 11.13 -1.39 15.02
C MET A 249 12.34 -1.07 15.89
N ALA A 250 12.79 -2.07 16.65
CA ALA A 250 13.99 -2.02 17.47
C ALA A 250 15.16 -2.70 16.75
N HIS A 251 16.35 -2.07 16.83
CA HIS A 251 17.62 -2.64 16.36
C HIS A 251 18.39 -3.31 17.50
N PRO A 252 19.20 -4.36 17.23
CA PRO A 252 20.07 -4.96 18.23
C PRO A 252 20.94 -3.90 18.93
N GLY A 253 21.06 -3.99 20.25
CA GLY A 253 21.91 -3.09 21.03
C GLY A 253 21.30 -1.71 21.34
N THR A 254 20.18 -1.34 20.71
CA THR A 254 19.38 -0.22 21.23
C THR A 254 18.68 -0.72 22.50
N GLY A 255 18.98 -0.09 23.65
CA GLY A 255 18.24 -0.35 24.88
C GLY A 255 16.73 -0.19 24.65
N PRO A 256 15.86 -0.77 25.50
CA PRO A 256 14.42 -0.72 25.29
C PRO A 256 14.00 0.72 25.00
N THR A 257 13.43 0.94 23.82
CA THR A 257 12.84 2.22 23.44
C THR A 257 11.88 2.61 24.58
N PRO A 258 11.98 3.82 25.16
CA PRO A 258 11.05 4.22 26.20
C PRO A 258 9.63 3.99 25.68
N PRO A 259 8.71 3.45 26.50
CA PRO A 259 7.36 3.17 26.05
C PRO A 259 6.82 4.45 25.43
N THR A 260 6.43 4.36 24.16
CA THR A 260 5.72 5.43 23.46
C THR A 260 4.66 5.94 24.43
N GLY A 261 4.73 7.24 24.75
CA GLY A 261 3.77 7.90 25.63
C GLY A 261 2.34 7.55 25.22
N GLU A 262 1.43 7.67 26.18
CA GLU A 262 0.01 7.36 26.08
C GLU A 262 -0.56 7.52 24.66
N PRO A 263 -1.42 6.57 24.20
CA PRO A 263 -1.97 6.59 22.85
C PRO A 263 -2.45 7.99 22.50
N HIS A 264 -1.81 8.56 21.47
CA HIS A 264 -2.10 9.89 20.97
C HIS A 264 -3.60 9.98 20.73
N ASP A 265 -4.32 10.86 21.44
CA ASP A 265 -5.75 11.05 21.23
C ASP A 265 -5.96 11.54 19.78
N PRO A 266 -6.57 10.73 18.90
CA PRO A 266 -6.80 11.12 17.50
C PRO A 266 -7.85 12.24 17.38
N HIS A 267 -8.45 12.67 18.50
CA HIS A 267 -9.39 13.79 18.58
C HIS A 267 -8.81 15.04 19.22
N ALA A 268 -7.50 15.09 19.52
CA ALA A 268 -6.86 16.34 19.91
C ALA A 268 -7.06 17.36 18.78
N PRO A 269 -7.80 18.47 19.01
CA PRO A 269 -8.05 19.46 17.98
C PRO A 269 -6.71 20.03 17.53
N HIS A 270 -6.45 19.97 16.22
CA HIS A 270 -5.34 20.69 15.62
C HIS A 270 -5.43 22.15 16.06
N ASP A 271 -4.38 22.64 16.73
CA ASP A 271 -4.28 24.02 17.18
C ASP A 271 -4.67 24.95 16.03
N GLY A 272 -5.81 25.62 16.21
CA GLY A 272 -6.29 26.61 15.29
C GLY A 272 -5.26 27.72 15.17
N HIS A 273 -4.87 28.04 13.94
CA HIS A 273 -4.23 29.30 13.64
C HIS A 273 -5.13 30.43 14.19
N GLY A 274 -4.70 31.03 15.30
CA GLY A 274 -5.40 32.16 15.91
C GLY A 274 -5.34 33.37 14.98
N PRO A 275 -6.42 34.16 14.86
CA PRO A 275 -6.31 35.49 14.31
C PRO A 275 -5.62 36.39 15.33
N HIS A 276 -4.65 37.19 14.85
CA HIS A 276 -4.21 38.38 15.54
C HIS A 276 -5.42 39.32 15.74
N ASP A 277 -5.69 39.74 16.97
CA ASP A 277 -5.92 41.14 17.35
C ASP A 277 -6.31 41.30 18.84
N GLY A 278 -5.55 42.17 19.52
CA GLY A 278 -6.10 43.35 20.22
C GLY A 278 -7.01 43.22 21.45
N HIS A 279 -6.42 43.55 22.61
CA HIS A 279 -6.99 44.27 23.76
C HIS A 279 -7.98 43.57 24.72
N GLY A 280 -7.66 43.67 26.03
CA GLY A 280 -8.66 43.64 27.10
C GLY A 280 -8.09 43.19 28.45
N ALA A 281 -7.69 44.14 29.29
CA ALA A 281 -7.38 43.93 30.69
C ALA A 281 -8.65 43.55 31.48
N HIS A 282 -8.53 42.62 32.44
CA HIS A 282 -9.38 42.62 33.64
C HIS A 282 -8.72 41.84 34.78
N ASP A 283 -8.53 42.56 35.89
CA ASP A 283 -8.18 42.07 37.21
C ASP A 283 -9.30 41.19 37.80
N GLY A 284 -8.93 40.23 38.66
CA GLY A 284 -9.91 39.47 39.44
C GLY A 284 -9.32 38.41 40.36
N ASN A 285 -8.94 38.84 41.57
CA ASN A 285 -8.62 37.99 42.72
C ASN A 285 -9.71 36.94 43.01
N GLY A 286 -9.28 35.72 43.36
CA GLY A 286 -10.16 34.69 43.92
C GLY A 286 -9.35 33.57 44.55
N ALA A 287 -9.04 33.72 45.84
CA ALA A 287 -8.39 32.70 46.66
C ALA A 287 -9.34 31.53 46.95
N HIS A 288 -8.87 30.30 46.74
CA HIS A 288 -9.47 29.11 47.33
C HIS A 288 -8.37 28.15 47.80
N ASP A 289 -8.25 28.06 49.12
CA ASP A 289 -7.53 27.01 49.83
C ASP A 289 -8.27 25.68 49.66
N GLY A 290 -7.56 24.68 49.14
CA GLY A 290 -8.05 23.31 48.99
C GLY A 290 -6.90 22.33 49.17
N HIS A 291 -6.85 21.69 50.34
CA HIS A 291 -5.87 20.69 50.73
C HIS A 291 -5.68 19.58 49.67
N VAL A 292 -4.46 19.49 49.14
CA VAL A 292 -3.98 18.34 48.36
C VAL A 292 -3.04 17.52 49.24
N MET A 293 -3.32 16.22 49.31
CA MET A 293 -2.50 15.20 49.96
C MET A 293 -1.09 15.19 49.36
N HIS A 294 -0.07 15.19 50.22
CA HIS A 294 1.33 14.99 49.84
C HIS A 294 1.52 13.63 49.14
N ALA A 295 1.65 13.64 47.83
CA ALA A 295 2.35 12.60 47.09
C ALA A 295 3.85 12.85 47.23
N MET A 296 4.60 11.82 47.63
CA MET A 296 6.05 11.90 47.73
C MET A 296 6.67 12.18 46.36
N ASP A 297 7.43 13.26 46.27
CA ASP A 297 8.33 13.57 45.18
C ASP A 297 9.37 12.44 45.04
N ILE A 298 9.16 11.55 44.08
CA ILE A 298 10.24 10.78 43.48
C ILE A 298 10.75 11.65 42.33
N PRO A 299 12.00 12.17 42.39
CA PRO A 299 12.52 12.97 41.29
C PRO A 299 12.52 12.11 40.02
N PRO A 300 12.17 12.67 38.85
CA PRO A 300 12.27 11.95 37.60
C PRO A 300 13.74 11.58 37.41
N THR A 301 14.06 10.29 37.57
CA THR A 301 15.35 9.76 37.17
C THR A 301 15.37 9.81 35.65
N THR A 302 15.87 10.92 35.10
CA THR A 302 16.33 10.98 33.72
C THR A 302 17.19 9.73 33.48
N PRO A 303 16.87 8.89 32.49
CA PRO A 303 17.75 7.79 32.12
C PRO A 303 19.15 8.36 31.92
N PRO A 304 20.21 7.72 32.44
CA PRO A 304 21.57 8.18 32.19
C PRO A 304 21.75 8.28 30.68
N ALA A 305 22.20 9.44 30.20
CA ALA A 305 22.59 9.61 28.81
C ALA A 305 23.52 8.44 28.46
N PRO A 306 23.29 7.72 27.33
CA PRO A 306 24.19 6.65 26.93
C PRO A 306 25.60 7.22 26.95
N GLY A 307 26.46 6.64 27.79
CA GLY A 307 27.85 7.08 27.89
C GLY A 307 28.46 7.11 26.50
N PRO A 308 29.35 8.07 26.19
CA PRO A 308 29.98 8.14 24.87
C PRO A 308 30.62 6.78 24.58
N GLY A 309 30.01 6.04 23.65
CA GLY A 309 30.60 4.80 23.15
C GLY A 309 32.01 5.11 22.69
N SER A 310 32.97 4.25 23.02
CA SER A 310 34.34 4.46 22.57
C SER A 310 34.36 4.52 21.03
N PRO A 311 34.93 5.57 20.40
CA PRO A 311 35.03 5.66 18.96
C PRO A 311 35.64 4.38 18.38
N GLY A 312 34.89 3.67 17.54
CA GLY A 312 35.32 2.40 16.95
C GLY A 312 34.77 1.13 17.61
N ASP A 313 33.72 1.22 18.44
CA ASP A 313 32.97 0.03 18.85
C ASP A 313 32.47 -0.73 17.61
N PRO A 314 32.87 -2.00 17.40
CA PRO A 314 32.36 -2.82 16.30
C PRO A 314 30.85 -3.08 16.37
N ASN A 315 30.19 -2.69 17.47
CA ASN A 315 28.75 -2.79 17.70
C ASN A 315 28.01 -1.46 17.55
N ASP A 316 28.61 -0.40 16.99
CA ASP A 316 27.93 0.87 16.68
C ASP A 316 26.76 0.63 15.69
N PRO A 317 25.51 0.57 16.17
CA PRO A 317 24.40 0.07 15.38
C PRO A 317 23.83 1.15 14.47
N ASP A 318 23.07 0.71 13.45
CA ASP A 318 22.20 1.62 12.72
C ASP A 318 21.13 2.20 13.66
N LEU A 319 20.77 3.46 13.43
CA LEU A 319 19.67 4.12 14.12
C LEU A 319 18.59 4.51 13.12
N MET A 320 17.33 4.53 13.54
CA MET A 320 16.24 5.10 12.76
C MET A 320 15.90 6.52 13.25
N VAL A 321 15.46 7.39 12.35
CA VAL A 321 14.88 8.71 12.70
C VAL A 321 13.49 8.53 13.34
N HIS A 322 12.95 7.31 13.29
CA HIS A 322 11.65 6.88 13.83
C HIS A 322 10.45 7.49 13.10
N GLU A 323 10.44 8.79 12.79
CA GLU A 323 9.39 9.42 11.98
C GLU A 323 9.32 8.82 10.57
N MET A 324 8.12 8.46 10.15
CA MET A 324 7.86 7.92 8.82
C MET A 324 7.98 9.00 7.75
N ALA A 325 8.67 8.66 6.67
CA ALA A 325 8.75 9.47 5.46
C ALA A 325 8.21 8.68 4.26
N THR A 326 7.58 9.41 3.32
CA THR A 326 7.15 8.83 2.05
C THR A 326 8.09 9.26 0.93
N GLY A 327 8.41 8.32 0.04
CA GLY A 327 8.97 8.62 -1.26
C GLY A 327 8.24 7.92 -2.41
N PHE A 328 8.53 8.37 -3.61
CA PHE A 328 8.11 7.76 -4.87
C PHE A 328 9.32 7.48 -5.76
N TRP A 329 9.29 6.36 -6.47
CA TRP A 329 10.33 5.97 -7.43
C TRP A 329 9.70 5.62 -8.77
N SER A 330 10.38 5.98 -9.87
CA SER A 330 10.08 5.47 -11.20
C SER A 330 11.21 4.57 -11.65
N ASP A 331 10.87 3.36 -12.06
CA ASP A 331 11.78 2.39 -12.63
C ASP A 331 12.41 2.93 -13.92
N SER A 332 13.64 2.48 -14.18
CA SER A 332 14.30 2.68 -15.47
C SER A 332 13.63 1.80 -16.54
N ASN A 333 13.24 2.40 -17.67
CA ASN A 333 12.62 1.70 -18.81
C ASN A 333 13.67 1.14 -19.77
N VAL A 334 14.95 1.47 -19.58
CA VAL A 334 16.03 0.97 -20.44
C VAL A 334 16.56 -0.35 -19.90
N GLY A 335 16.16 -1.46 -20.54
CA GLY A 335 16.56 -2.82 -20.16
C GLY A 335 18.08 -3.03 -20.09
N LEU A 336 18.86 -2.27 -20.86
CA LEU A 336 20.33 -2.28 -20.86
C LEU A 336 20.97 -1.80 -19.54
N VAL A 337 20.22 -1.10 -18.70
CA VAL A 337 20.69 -0.54 -17.42
C VAL A 337 19.99 -1.23 -16.21
N SER A 338 19.02 -2.11 -16.47
CA SER A 338 18.14 -2.74 -15.48
C SER A 338 18.86 -3.69 -14.51
N TRP A 339 18.14 -4.16 -13.48
CA TRP A 339 18.54 -5.05 -12.37
C TRP A 339 19.59 -6.13 -12.65
N GLN A 340 19.68 -6.64 -13.88
CA GLN A 340 20.76 -7.53 -14.30
C GLN A 340 22.17 -6.91 -14.11
N ASN A 341 22.28 -5.58 -14.17
CA ASN A 341 23.51 -4.85 -13.92
C ASN A 341 23.83 -4.65 -12.44
N LEU A 342 22.90 -4.96 -11.52
CA LEU A 342 23.25 -5.05 -10.11
C LEU A 342 24.25 -6.21 -9.88
N ALA A 343 24.24 -7.22 -10.77
CA ALA A 343 25.16 -8.35 -10.78
C ALA A 343 26.39 -8.14 -11.71
N ASN A 344 26.29 -7.26 -12.72
CA ASN A 344 27.45 -6.91 -13.54
C ASN A 344 28.28 -5.84 -12.82
N LEU A 345 29.52 -6.17 -12.46
CA LEU A 345 30.55 -5.34 -11.81
C LEU A 345 30.90 -4.01 -12.52
N SER A 346 30.15 -3.58 -13.54
CA SER A 346 30.18 -2.21 -14.05
C SER A 346 29.91 -1.27 -12.87
N GLY A 347 30.95 -0.55 -12.48
CA GLY A 347 31.03 0.16 -11.22
C GLY A 347 29.85 1.09 -10.92
N PRO A 348 29.71 1.51 -9.65
CA PRO A 348 28.56 2.24 -9.14
C PRO A 348 28.38 3.58 -9.89
N PRO A 349 27.16 4.11 -10.10
CA PRO A 349 25.94 4.01 -9.26
C PRO A 349 24.93 2.86 -9.46
N LEU A 350 24.19 2.52 -8.40
CA LEU A 350 23.09 1.54 -8.44
C LEU A 350 21.67 2.18 -8.51
N TRP A 351 21.39 3.32 -7.85
CA TRP A 351 20.03 3.91 -7.98
C TRP A 351 19.73 4.44 -9.37
N SER A 352 20.66 5.15 -10.01
CA SER A 352 20.43 5.69 -11.35
C SER A 352 20.38 4.60 -12.43
N SER A 353 20.74 3.36 -12.10
CA SER A 353 20.57 2.21 -13.00
C SER A 353 19.21 1.53 -12.82
N MET A 354 18.71 1.47 -11.59
CA MET A 354 17.39 0.91 -11.26
C MET A 354 16.24 1.88 -11.51
N PHE A 355 16.44 3.14 -11.14
CA PHE A 355 15.43 4.17 -11.12
C PHE A 355 15.83 5.33 -12.00
N SER A 356 14.86 5.82 -12.74
CA SER A 356 15.03 6.97 -13.61
C SER A 356 14.71 8.28 -12.91
N ARG A 357 13.91 8.22 -11.84
CA ARG A 357 13.45 9.34 -11.04
C ARG A 357 13.12 8.88 -9.63
N VAL A 358 13.42 9.74 -8.66
CA VAL A 358 13.02 9.55 -7.27
C VAL A 358 12.57 10.86 -6.65
N ARG A 359 11.68 10.80 -5.66
CA ARG A 359 11.34 11.93 -4.81
C ARG A 359 11.16 11.41 -3.39
N THR A 360 11.89 11.97 -2.43
CA THR A 360 11.80 11.56 -1.02
C THR A 360 11.17 12.67 -0.19
N ASN A 361 10.79 12.36 1.05
CA ASN A 361 10.18 13.33 1.99
C ASN A 361 9.02 14.11 1.38
N VAL A 362 8.15 13.41 0.65
CA VAL A 362 7.09 14.06 -0.12
C VAL A 362 6.04 14.64 0.83
N PRO A 363 5.67 15.93 0.71
CA PRO A 363 4.76 16.57 1.64
C PRO A 363 3.31 16.11 1.44
N ALA A 364 2.51 16.23 2.51
CA ALA A 364 1.06 16.06 2.47
C ALA A 364 0.41 16.98 1.42
N GLY A 365 -0.73 16.56 0.88
CA GLY A 365 -1.44 17.24 -0.21
C GLY A 365 -0.84 17.02 -1.60
N THR A 366 0.31 16.35 -1.71
CA THR A 366 0.90 16.02 -3.01
C THR A 366 0.08 14.93 -3.70
N SER A 367 -0.16 15.08 -5.00
CA SER A 367 -0.87 14.09 -5.80
C SER A 367 -0.23 13.86 -7.17
N TYR A 368 -0.13 12.59 -7.58
CA TYR A 368 0.42 12.20 -8.88
C TYR A 368 -0.50 11.23 -9.62
N LEU A 369 -0.53 11.36 -10.95
CA LEU A 369 -1.09 10.35 -11.84
C LEU A 369 -0.05 9.25 -12.04
N MET A 370 -0.39 8.02 -11.66
CA MET A 370 0.53 6.89 -11.61
C MET A 370 0.34 5.93 -12.78
N ALA A 371 -0.90 5.74 -13.23
CA ALA A 371 -1.21 5.00 -14.43
C ALA A 371 -2.46 5.55 -15.12
N SER A 372 -2.55 5.47 -16.44
CA SER A 372 -3.76 5.89 -17.18
C SER A 372 -3.80 5.30 -18.59
N PRO A 373 -4.96 4.84 -19.10
CA PRO A 373 -5.12 4.42 -20.51
C PRO A 373 -4.73 5.52 -21.51
N ASP A 374 -4.89 6.79 -21.15
CA ASP A 374 -4.65 7.93 -22.03
C ASP A 374 -3.15 8.25 -22.21
N LEU A 375 -2.29 7.66 -21.38
CA LEU A 375 -0.85 7.83 -21.49
C LEU A 375 -0.33 6.89 -22.60
N SER A 376 -0.32 7.43 -23.81
CA SER A 376 0.17 6.76 -25.02
C SER A 376 1.70 6.66 -25.05
N GLN A 377 2.25 5.52 -25.51
CA GLN A 377 3.65 5.39 -25.96
C GLN A 377 3.89 6.08 -27.31
N ASP A 378 3.25 7.21 -27.57
CA ASP A 378 3.45 7.90 -28.84
C ASP A 378 4.96 8.19 -28.99
N PRO A 379 5.65 7.60 -29.99
CA PRO A 379 7.09 7.77 -30.16
C PRO A 379 7.50 9.23 -30.35
N GLY A 380 6.54 10.10 -30.70
CA GLY A 380 6.73 11.55 -30.83
C GLY A 380 6.51 12.35 -29.55
N LYS A 381 5.94 11.75 -28.48
CA LYS A 381 5.78 12.45 -27.20
C LYS A 381 7.06 12.33 -26.38
N PRO A 382 7.61 13.45 -25.88
CA PRO A 382 8.74 13.37 -24.96
C PRO A 382 8.29 12.58 -23.73
N GLY A 383 9.04 11.53 -23.38
CA GLY A 383 8.91 10.93 -22.06
C GLY A 383 9.48 11.87 -20.99
N PHE A 384 10.04 11.32 -19.92
CA PHE A 384 10.69 12.16 -18.92
C PHE A 384 12.20 12.28 -19.19
N VAL A 385 12.78 13.40 -18.75
CA VAL A 385 14.22 13.60 -18.76
C VAL A 385 14.78 13.05 -17.46
N SER A 386 15.51 11.95 -17.52
CA SER A 386 16.33 11.48 -16.41
C SER A 386 17.65 12.23 -16.40
N ARG A 387 18.23 12.47 -15.21
CA ARG A 387 19.57 13.06 -15.09
C ARG A 387 20.50 11.99 -14.54
N LEU A 388 21.34 11.44 -15.41
CA LEU A 388 22.23 10.34 -15.09
C LEU A 388 23.65 10.87 -14.92
N TRP A 389 24.34 10.39 -13.89
CA TRP A 389 25.75 10.68 -13.67
C TRP A 389 26.61 9.88 -14.65
N ASN A 390 27.41 10.55 -15.48
CA ASN A 390 28.29 9.89 -16.47
C ASN A 390 29.73 9.65 -15.98
N GLY A 391 30.02 9.88 -14.70
CA GLY A 391 31.37 9.86 -14.14
C GLY A 391 31.97 11.26 -13.91
N ARG A 392 31.49 12.28 -14.63
CA ARG A 392 31.99 13.66 -14.55
C ARG A 392 30.90 14.69 -14.23
N GLU A 393 29.74 14.54 -14.82
CA GLU A 393 28.61 15.45 -14.66
C GLU A 393 27.27 14.72 -14.83
N TYR A 394 26.20 15.41 -14.49
CA TYR A 394 24.85 14.95 -14.78
C TYR A 394 24.48 15.29 -16.22
N VAL A 395 24.12 14.26 -16.98
CA VAL A 395 23.65 14.40 -18.36
C VAL A 395 22.16 14.12 -18.41
N ALA A 396 21.42 15.00 -19.09
CA ALA A 396 20.02 14.80 -19.41
C ALA A 396 19.88 13.64 -20.42
N TYR A 397 19.16 12.60 -20.02
CA TYR A 397 18.84 11.44 -20.84
C TYR A 397 17.33 11.36 -21.04
N PRO A 398 16.81 11.56 -22.28
CA PRO A 398 15.40 11.39 -22.56
C PRO A 398 15.06 9.91 -22.46
N GLN A 399 14.11 9.58 -21.59
CA GLN A 399 13.66 8.21 -21.40
C GLN A 399 12.22 8.08 -21.92
N PRO A 400 11.95 7.17 -22.87
CA PRO A 400 10.58 6.93 -23.33
C PRO A 400 9.73 6.40 -22.18
N MET A 401 8.47 6.81 -22.10
CA MET A 401 7.51 6.24 -21.15
C MET A 401 7.02 4.88 -21.66
N ASN A 402 6.84 3.92 -20.76
CA ASN A 402 6.08 2.73 -21.13
C ASN A 402 4.60 3.08 -21.25
N ARG A 403 3.83 2.19 -21.88
CA ARG A 403 2.41 2.39 -22.06
C ARG A 403 1.75 2.55 -20.71
N ARG A 404 0.83 3.51 -20.62
CA ARG A 404 0.06 3.82 -19.42
C ARG A 404 0.88 4.27 -18.22
N GLN A 405 2.21 4.41 -18.33
CA GLN A 405 3.07 4.79 -17.22
C GLN A 405 2.87 6.27 -16.86
N GLY A 406 2.59 6.55 -15.59
CA GLY A 406 2.51 7.90 -15.03
C GLY A 406 3.86 8.43 -14.51
N TYR A 407 3.80 9.23 -13.44
CA TYR A 407 4.97 9.93 -12.89
C TYR A 407 5.95 9.01 -12.17
N PHE A 408 5.43 8.02 -11.44
CA PHE A 408 6.16 7.08 -10.60
C PHE A 408 5.53 5.70 -10.74
N ASP A 409 6.27 4.68 -10.35
CA ASP A 409 5.93 3.26 -10.49
C ASP A 409 5.64 2.60 -9.14
N ASN A 410 6.13 3.22 -8.07
CA ASN A 410 5.92 2.74 -6.71
C ASN A 410 5.97 3.88 -5.68
N ILE A 411 5.39 3.56 -4.52
CA ILE A 411 5.46 4.33 -3.29
C ILE A 411 6.16 3.49 -2.23
N HIS A 412 6.94 4.16 -1.39
CA HIS A 412 7.58 3.54 -0.25
C HIS A 412 7.52 4.46 0.96
N ILE A 413 6.98 3.92 2.06
CA ILE A 413 6.76 4.65 3.32
C ILE A 413 7.58 3.98 4.41
N ALA A 414 8.61 4.67 4.89
CA ALA A 414 9.54 4.11 5.85
C ALA A 414 10.28 5.22 6.62
N PRO A 415 10.78 4.94 7.83
CA PRO A 415 11.58 5.93 8.54
C PRO A 415 12.94 6.11 7.84
N PRO A 416 13.45 7.34 7.70
CA PRO A 416 14.85 7.52 7.30
C PRO A 416 15.78 6.87 8.33
N MET A 417 16.94 6.41 7.87
CA MET A 417 17.99 5.87 8.74
C MET A 417 19.04 6.92 9.06
N LYS A 418 19.76 6.73 10.17
CA LYS A 418 21.00 7.44 10.47
C LYS A 418 22.15 6.47 10.36
N ALA A 419 23.26 6.94 9.79
CA ALA A 419 24.50 6.20 9.80
C ALA A 419 24.98 5.92 11.25
N PRO A 420 25.82 4.90 11.45
CA PRO A 420 26.44 4.62 12.75
C PRO A 420 27.07 5.90 13.34
N GLN A 421 26.99 6.05 14.67
CA GLN A 421 27.43 7.28 15.35
C GLN A 421 28.88 7.62 15.03
N SER A 422 29.77 6.64 15.02
CA SER A 422 31.19 6.79 14.68
C SER A 422 31.42 7.32 13.27
N ILE A 423 30.53 6.99 12.32
CA ILE A 423 30.57 7.49 10.95
C ILE A 423 30.08 8.95 10.92
N ARG A 424 28.99 9.26 11.64
CA ARG A 424 28.45 10.63 11.71
C ARG A 424 29.41 11.59 12.40
N GLU A 425 30.04 11.20 13.50
CA GLU A 425 31.01 12.05 14.20
C GLU A 425 32.24 12.32 13.34
N ARG A 426 32.69 11.32 12.57
CA ARG A 426 33.89 11.44 11.73
C ARG A 426 33.65 12.15 10.41
N TYR A 427 32.47 11.98 9.81
CA TYR A 427 32.16 12.42 8.44
C TYR A 427 30.90 13.28 8.32
N GLY A 428 30.29 13.70 9.43
CA GLY A 428 29.04 14.48 9.51
C GLY A 428 29.18 15.93 9.03
N LYS A 429 29.69 16.11 7.81
CA LYS A 429 29.76 17.39 7.12
C LYS A 429 28.42 17.67 6.43
N PRO A 430 28.02 18.95 6.30
CA PRO A 430 26.85 19.31 5.50
C PRO A 430 26.90 18.69 4.11
N GLY A 431 25.76 18.15 3.63
CA GLY A 431 25.66 17.50 2.33
C GLY A 431 26.01 16.01 2.29
N PHE A 432 26.48 15.41 3.40
CA PHE A 432 26.63 13.95 3.46
C PHE A 432 25.32 13.23 3.77
N HIS A 433 24.28 13.91 4.27
CA HIS A 433 22.97 13.30 4.57
C HIS A 433 23.01 12.08 5.51
N LEU A 434 24.00 11.99 6.41
CA LEU A 434 24.18 10.82 7.29
C LEU A 434 23.14 10.72 8.42
N ASP A 435 22.38 11.79 8.68
CA ASP A 435 21.31 11.81 9.70
C ASP A 435 19.91 11.55 9.12
N SER A 436 19.78 11.40 7.81
CA SER A 436 18.48 11.17 7.14
C SER A 436 18.68 10.46 5.80
N ILE A 437 18.99 9.18 5.87
CA ILE A 437 19.23 8.32 4.72
C ILE A 437 17.91 7.67 4.30
N ALA A 438 17.43 8.04 3.12
CA ALA A 438 16.24 7.43 2.54
C ALA A 438 16.51 5.98 2.13
N MET A 439 15.64 5.07 2.56
CA MET A 439 15.72 3.66 2.19
C MET A 439 15.14 3.42 0.79
N ALA A 440 15.65 2.39 0.10
CA ALA A 440 15.18 2.02 -1.23
C ALA A 440 13.85 1.23 -1.18
N PRO A 441 13.04 1.19 -2.27
CA PRO A 441 11.73 0.53 -2.28
C PRO A 441 11.79 -1.02 -2.36
N PHE A 442 12.86 -1.60 -1.80
CA PHE A 442 13.12 -3.04 -1.61
C PHE A 442 13.83 -3.27 -0.26
N CYS A 443 13.54 -2.41 0.71
CA CYS A 443 14.15 -2.38 2.02
C CYS A 443 13.72 -3.59 2.89
N ILE A 444 14.54 -3.93 3.87
CA ILE A 444 14.32 -5.03 4.81
C ILE A 444 13.81 -4.57 6.19
N HIS A 445 13.65 -3.26 6.38
CA HIS A 445 13.28 -2.63 7.66
C HIS A 445 11.77 -2.46 7.77
N ASP A 446 11.32 -1.62 8.70
CA ASP A 446 9.94 -1.25 8.91
C ASP A 446 9.40 -0.34 7.79
N CYS A 447 9.28 -0.92 6.60
CA CYS A 447 8.87 -0.24 5.38
C CYS A 447 7.60 -0.85 4.79
N LEU A 448 6.76 0.03 4.26
CA LEU A 448 5.61 -0.34 3.46
C LEU A 448 5.91 -0.03 1.99
N HIS A 449 5.76 -1.05 1.15
CA HIS A 449 5.96 -0.97 -0.29
C HIS A 449 4.64 -1.17 -1.02
N MET A 450 4.44 -0.43 -2.11
CA MET A 450 3.40 -0.72 -3.08
C MET A 450 3.91 -0.36 -4.47
N HIS A 451 3.81 -1.33 -5.38
CA HIS A 451 4.31 -1.24 -6.76
C HIS A 451 3.14 -1.51 -7.70
N TRP A 452 2.66 -0.46 -8.36
CA TRP A 452 1.69 -0.61 -9.45
C TRP A 452 2.38 -0.88 -10.77
N ARG A 453 3.72 -0.84 -10.84
CA ARG A 453 4.50 -1.32 -11.99
C ARG A 453 5.87 -1.79 -11.52
N TRP A 454 6.33 -2.89 -12.09
CA TRP A 454 7.72 -3.34 -12.03
C TRP A 454 8.25 -3.55 -13.44
N LEU A 455 9.52 -3.24 -13.70
CA LEU A 455 10.19 -3.76 -14.89
C LEU A 455 10.75 -5.17 -14.59
N PRO A 456 10.17 -6.26 -15.16
CA PRO A 456 10.67 -7.61 -14.93
C PRO A 456 12.08 -7.77 -15.51
N THR A 457 12.90 -8.59 -14.85
CA THR A 457 14.29 -8.83 -15.25
C THR A 457 14.43 -10.01 -16.21
N SER A 458 13.40 -10.84 -16.29
CA SER A 458 13.33 -11.99 -17.19
C SER A 458 11.89 -12.48 -17.36
N ASP A 459 11.68 -13.33 -18.38
CA ASP A 459 10.38 -13.98 -18.63
C ASP A 459 9.95 -14.96 -17.53
N LYS A 460 10.83 -15.25 -16.57
CA LYS A 460 10.54 -16.12 -15.41
C LYS A 460 9.80 -15.36 -14.30
N GLU A 461 9.83 -14.03 -14.31
CA GLU A 461 9.21 -13.18 -13.30
C GLU A 461 7.82 -12.71 -13.74
N LYS A 462 6.99 -13.61 -14.27
CA LYS A 462 5.63 -13.28 -14.73
C LYS A 462 4.75 -12.67 -13.64
N HIS A 463 5.04 -12.94 -12.36
CA HIS A 463 4.35 -12.32 -11.23
C HIS A 463 4.58 -10.80 -11.12
N LEU A 464 5.60 -10.26 -11.79
CA LEU A 464 5.88 -8.83 -11.92
C LEU A 464 5.31 -8.22 -13.21
N TRP A 465 4.64 -9.01 -14.06
CA TRP A 465 4.03 -8.49 -15.28
C TRP A 465 2.73 -7.74 -14.94
N GLY A 466 2.46 -6.68 -15.70
CA GLY A 466 1.27 -5.86 -15.54
C GLY A 466 0.03 -6.44 -16.21
N TRP A 467 -0.97 -5.58 -16.33
CA TRP A 467 -2.28 -5.88 -16.89
C TRP A 467 -2.33 -5.67 -18.41
N ASP A 468 -3.02 -6.56 -19.12
CA ASP A 468 -3.45 -6.32 -20.51
C ASP A 468 -4.92 -6.74 -20.73
N ALA A 469 -5.35 -6.85 -21.99
CA ALA A 469 -6.73 -7.24 -22.30
C ALA A 469 -7.11 -8.67 -21.81
N SER A 470 -6.12 -9.53 -21.55
CA SER A 470 -6.32 -10.89 -21.04
C SER A 470 -6.37 -10.98 -19.52
N GLY A 471 -5.93 -9.95 -18.80
CA GLY A 471 -5.96 -9.91 -17.33
C GLY A 471 -4.64 -9.44 -16.69
N PRO A 472 -4.47 -9.67 -15.38
CA PRO A 472 -3.21 -9.36 -14.69
C PRO A 472 -2.09 -10.31 -15.13
N TYR A 473 -0.84 -9.90 -14.89
CA TYR A 473 0.36 -10.74 -15.10
C TYR A 473 0.58 -11.18 -16.56
N ALA A 474 0.08 -10.39 -17.51
CA ALA A 474 0.01 -10.75 -18.91
C ALA A 474 1.02 -9.98 -19.79
N ALA A 475 1.44 -8.78 -19.38
CA ALA A 475 2.34 -7.94 -20.15
C ALA A 475 3.51 -7.37 -19.34
N ALA A 476 4.75 -7.64 -19.78
CA ALA A 476 5.96 -7.15 -19.13
C ALA A 476 6.08 -5.62 -19.18
N GLY A 477 6.41 -4.99 -18.05
CA GLY A 477 6.67 -3.54 -17.97
C GLY A 477 5.43 -2.64 -18.07
N GLU A 478 4.23 -3.23 -18.14
CA GLU A 478 2.94 -2.56 -18.01
C GLU A 478 2.56 -2.40 -16.53
N PRO A 479 1.74 -1.41 -16.16
CA PRO A 479 1.19 -1.33 -14.82
C PRO A 479 0.27 -2.52 -14.46
N HIS A 480 0.29 -2.96 -13.20
CA HIS A 480 -0.63 -3.91 -12.55
C HIS A 480 -2.06 -3.35 -12.40
N ILE A 481 -2.38 -2.26 -13.07
CA ILE A 481 -3.67 -1.59 -13.03
C ILE A 481 -4.51 -2.05 -14.22
N PRO A 482 -5.80 -2.41 -14.05
CA PRO A 482 -6.69 -2.73 -15.15
C PRO A 482 -6.62 -1.71 -16.30
N ILE A 483 -6.65 -2.20 -17.55
CA ILE A 483 -6.29 -1.41 -18.74
C ILE A 483 -7.13 -0.15 -18.96
N HIS A 484 -8.34 -0.11 -18.41
CA HIS A 484 -9.30 0.98 -18.54
C HIS A 484 -9.36 1.92 -17.34
N GLN A 485 -8.49 1.74 -16.35
CA GLN A 485 -8.47 2.54 -15.12
C GLN A 485 -7.34 3.58 -15.11
N HIS A 486 -7.67 4.74 -14.55
CA HIS A 486 -6.72 5.79 -14.21
C HIS A 486 -6.42 5.70 -12.71
N LEU A 487 -5.14 5.56 -12.35
CA LEU A 487 -4.68 5.56 -10.97
C LEU A 487 -4.06 6.91 -10.61
N ARG A 488 -4.57 7.53 -9.55
CA ARG A 488 -3.97 8.68 -8.87
C ARG A 488 -3.68 8.31 -7.42
N VAL A 489 -2.51 8.70 -6.92
CA VAL A 489 -2.16 8.58 -5.50
C VAL A 489 -2.03 9.99 -4.92
N GLU A 490 -2.61 10.19 -3.74
CA GLU A 490 -2.63 11.46 -3.01
C GLU A 490 -2.11 11.24 -1.60
N LEU A 491 -1.15 12.04 -1.15
CA LEU A 491 -0.62 11.96 0.21
C LEU A 491 -1.50 12.75 1.17
N GLU A 492 -2.06 12.06 2.15
CA GLU A 492 -2.83 12.68 3.24
C GLU A 492 -1.88 13.18 4.33
N SER A 493 -0.75 12.49 4.52
CA SER A 493 0.36 12.88 5.42
C SER A 493 1.68 12.28 4.91
N THR A 494 2.78 12.44 5.64
CA THR A 494 4.06 11.77 5.32
C THR A 494 4.03 10.25 5.53
N HIS A 495 2.97 9.72 6.13
CA HIS A 495 2.78 8.31 6.49
C HIS A 495 1.41 7.77 6.09
N ALA A 496 0.63 8.54 5.32
CA ALA A 496 -0.71 8.16 4.88
C ALA A 496 -0.98 8.62 3.45
N PHE A 497 -1.71 7.81 2.69
CA PHE A 497 -2.08 8.12 1.31
C PHE A 497 -3.44 7.54 0.94
N ALA A 498 -4.09 8.17 -0.04
CA ALA A 498 -5.27 7.66 -0.72
C ALA A 498 -4.88 7.12 -2.11
N TYR A 499 -5.17 5.83 -2.33
CA TYR A 499 -5.13 5.17 -3.63
C TYR A 499 -6.48 5.38 -4.32
N ARG A 500 -6.53 6.18 -5.39
CA ARG A 500 -7.78 6.56 -6.08
C ARG A 500 -7.78 6.07 -7.51
N VAL A 501 -8.80 5.29 -7.87
CA VAL A 501 -9.00 4.85 -9.24
C VAL A 501 -10.32 5.36 -9.79
N HIS A 502 -10.33 5.66 -11.08
CA HIS A 502 -11.56 5.85 -11.84
C HIS A 502 -11.44 5.19 -13.21
N ALA A 503 -12.59 4.89 -13.82
CA ALA A 503 -12.70 4.48 -15.20
C ALA A 503 -13.79 5.29 -15.87
N ASP A 504 -13.46 5.88 -17.02
CA ASP A 504 -14.38 6.69 -17.83
C ASP A 504 -14.87 5.94 -19.09
N THR A 505 -14.53 4.66 -19.22
CA THR A 505 -15.02 3.77 -20.28
C THR A 505 -16.10 2.85 -19.75
N VAL A 506 -17.00 2.44 -20.65
CA VAL A 506 -18.05 1.47 -20.33
C VAL A 506 -17.43 0.18 -19.79
N MET A 507 -17.87 -0.22 -18.60
CA MET A 507 -17.54 -1.52 -18.02
C MET A 507 -18.63 -2.53 -18.36
N GLU A 508 -18.22 -3.70 -18.80
CA GLU A 508 -19.13 -4.78 -19.18
C GLU A 508 -19.83 -5.39 -17.97
N SER A 509 -21.10 -5.80 -18.16
CA SER A 509 -21.82 -6.58 -17.16
C SER A 509 -21.21 -7.96 -16.98
N GLY A 510 -21.25 -8.49 -15.76
CA GLY A 510 -20.77 -9.84 -15.47
C GLY A 510 -19.25 -9.95 -15.36
N THR A 511 -18.51 -8.85 -15.49
CA THR A 511 -17.04 -8.84 -15.41
C THR A 511 -16.58 -8.19 -14.11
N TRP A 512 -15.69 -8.87 -13.39
CA TRP A 512 -15.06 -8.33 -12.19
C TRP A 512 -14.19 -7.12 -12.50
N GLN A 513 -14.42 -6.05 -11.74
CA GLN A 513 -13.57 -4.88 -11.67
C GLN A 513 -12.72 -4.97 -10.42
N TYR A 514 -11.44 -4.61 -10.52
CA TYR A 514 -10.47 -4.71 -9.43
C TYR A 514 -9.93 -3.32 -9.06
N VAL A 515 -9.72 -3.09 -7.78
CA VAL A 515 -9.10 -1.88 -7.24
C VAL A 515 -8.01 -2.30 -6.26
N LEU A 516 -6.78 -1.82 -6.48
CA LEU A 516 -5.59 -2.17 -5.69
C LEU A 516 -5.29 -3.68 -5.71
N HIS A 517 -5.38 -4.29 -6.90
CA HIS A 517 -5.17 -5.74 -7.08
C HIS A 517 -3.78 -6.19 -6.63
N GLU A 518 -2.76 -5.39 -6.90
CA GLU A 518 -1.35 -5.61 -6.60
C GLU A 518 -1.07 -5.77 -5.09
N GLY A 519 -1.89 -5.12 -4.26
CA GLY A 519 -1.73 -5.06 -2.81
C GLY A 519 -0.48 -4.30 -2.37
N LEU A 520 -0.09 -4.54 -1.11
CA LEU A 520 1.07 -3.93 -0.46
C LEU A 520 1.99 -5.01 0.09
N ALA A 521 3.21 -4.63 0.43
CA ALA A 521 4.15 -5.50 1.12
C ALA A 521 4.87 -4.78 2.26
N HIS A 522 5.00 -5.49 3.38
CA HIS A 522 5.80 -5.06 4.52
C HIS A 522 7.19 -5.69 4.43
N GLY A 523 8.24 -4.89 4.60
CA GLY A 523 9.62 -5.37 4.65
C GLY A 523 9.89 -6.18 5.92
N ASN A 524 10.52 -7.34 5.80
CA ASN A 524 10.81 -8.19 6.97
C ASN A 524 12.31 -8.41 7.14
N SER A 525 12.97 -8.87 6.09
CA SER A 525 14.36 -9.32 6.15
C SER A 525 14.96 -9.39 4.75
N ALA A 526 16.28 -9.55 4.65
CA ALA A 526 16.88 -9.95 3.38
C ALA A 526 16.49 -11.39 3.08
N ALA A 527 16.19 -11.70 1.82
CA ALA A 527 15.76 -13.05 1.45
C ALA A 527 16.86 -14.12 1.63
N SER A 528 18.12 -13.69 1.67
CA SER A 528 19.27 -14.53 1.94
C SER A 528 20.30 -13.75 2.76
N GLU A 529 20.73 -14.34 3.88
CA GLU A 529 21.81 -13.78 4.70
C GLU A 529 23.11 -13.65 3.91
N THR A 530 23.45 -14.66 3.10
CA THR A 530 24.63 -14.64 2.25
C THR A 530 24.57 -13.48 1.25
N LEU A 531 23.43 -13.27 0.61
CA LEU A 531 23.26 -12.15 -0.33
C LEU A 531 23.40 -10.79 0.37
N ALA A 532 22.81 -10.63 1.55
CA ALA A 532 22.95 -9.42 2.36
C ALA A 532 24.41 -9.16 2.77
N GLN A 533 25.15 -10.20 3.19
CA GLN A 533 26.57 -10.10 3.49
C GLN A 533 27.38 -9.68 2.25
N TRP A 534 27.05 -10.21 1.07
CA TRP A 534 27.66 -9.78 -0.20
C TRP A 534 27.33 -8.33 -0.55
N MET A 535 26.10 -7.88 -0.34
CA MET A 535 25.71 -6.49 -0.53
C MET A 535 26.51 -5.55 0.37
N HIS A 536 26.67 -5.91 1.65
CA HIS A 536 27.49 -5.20 2.62
C HIS A 536 28.98 -5.18 2.23
N LEU A 537 29.53 -6.32 1.82
CA LEU A 537 30.92 -6.40 1.34
C LEU A 537 31.14 -5.56 0.07
N GLY A 538 30.17 -5.56 -0.84
CA GLY A 538 30.18 -4.76 -2.06
C GLY A 538 30.43 -3.29 -1.75
N LEU A 539 29.78 -2.73 -0.72
CA LEU A 539 29.98 -1.34 -0.29
C LEU A 539 31.44 -1.00 0.02
N GLN A 540 32.14 -1.89 0.72
CA GLN A 540 33.54 -1.69 1.08
C GLN A 540 34.45 -1.60 -0.15
N MET A 541 34.03 -2.19 -1.27
CA MET A 541 34.76 -2.08 -2.54
C MET A 541 34.46 -0.78 -3.30
N LEU A 542 33.31 -0.14 -3.03
CA LEU A 542 32.89 1.07 -3.76
C LEU A 542 33.51 2.35 -3.20
N ASP A 543 33.86 2.36 -1.92
CA ASP A 543 34.38 3.54 -1.22
C ASP A 543 35.11 3.14 0.06
N GLU A 544 36.19 3.87 0.40
CA GLU A 544 37.05 3.61 1.56
C GLU A 544 36.36 4.03 2.88
N TRP A 545 35.24 3.40 3.22
CA TRP A 545 34.59 3.62 4.50
C TRP A 545 35.23 2.75 5.60
N PRO A 546 35.25 3.23 6.85
CA PRO A 546 35.62 2.40 7.99
C PRO A 546 34.73 1.16 8.12
N MET A 547 35.26 0.11 8.76
CA MET A 547 34.57 -1.16 8.96
C MET A 547 33.11 -1.06 9.49
N PRO A 548 32.76 -0.17 10.44
CA PRO A 548 31.37 0.00 10.88
C PRO A 548 30.38 0.30 9.74
N ALA A 549 30.76 1.13 8.77
CA ALA A 549 29.92 1.43 7.62
C ALA A 549 29.68 0.21 6.72
N GLY A 550 30.67 -0.69 6.61
CA GLY A 550 30.55 -1.90 5.79
C GLY A 550 29.57 -2.93 6.35
N LYS A 551 29.07 -2.78 7.58
CA LYS A 551 28.04 -3.64 8.17
C LYS A 551 26.69 -2.95 8.32
N SER A 552 26.61 -1.67 7.95
CA SER A 552 25.47 -0.80 8.18
C SER A 552 24.54 -0.81 6.96
N TRP A 553 23.26 -1.11 7.19
CA TRP A 553 22.23 -0.98 6.17
C TRP A 553 21.95 0.49 5.84
N ALA A 554 22.07 1.39 6.83
CA ALA A 554 21.99 2.82 6.57
C ALA A 554 23.04 3.23 5.53
N MET A 555 24.30 2.80 5.71
CA MET A 555 25.37 3.06 4.76
C MET A 555 25.22 2.30 3.44
N PHE A 556 24.59 1.12 3.44
CA PHE A 556 24.17 0.45 2.22
C PHE A 556 23.27 1.35 1.38
N TYR A 557 22.15 1.80 1.93
CA TYR A 557 21.21 2.68 1.23
C TYR A 557 21.85 4.02 0.84
N TRP A 558 22.72 4.55 1.70
CA TRP A 558 23.50 5.74 1.38
C TRP A 558 24.33 5.54 0.11
N ALA A 559 25.11 4.47 0.00
CA ALA A 559 25.97 4.25 -1.16
C ALA A 559 25.21 3.94 -2.44
N LEU A 560 23.97 3.43 -2.34
CA LEU A 560 23.10 3.26 -3.51
C LEU A 560 22.78 4.62 -4.17
N ARG A 561 22.62 5.67 -3.36
CA ARG A 561 22.24 7.02 -3.80
C ARG A 561 23.42 7.98 -3.95
N TYR A 562 24.44 7.87 -3.12
CA TYR A 562 25.51 8.85 -2.99
C TYR A 562 26.88 8.24 -3.29
N CYS A 563 27.80 9.07 -3.79
CA CYS A 563 29.21 8.74 -3.97
C CYS A 563 30.05 9.74 -3.19
N ARG A 564 31.08 9.28 -2.48
CA ARG A 564 32.07 10.16 -1.87
C ARG A 564 33.27 10.31 -2.78
N SER A 565 33.81 11.52 -2.85
CA SER A 565 35.12 11.80 -3.44
C SER A 565 35.85 12.77 -2.52
N GLY A 566 36.73 12.23 -1.68
CA GLY A 566 37.34 12.97 -0.58
C GLY A 566 36.30 13.52 0.39
N ASP A 567 36.27 14.84 0.53
CA ASP A 567 35.32 15.56 1.40
C ASP A 567 34.04 16.01 0.68
N THR A 568 33.88 15.62 -0.57
CA THR A 568 32.67 15.94 -1.35
C THR A 568 31.78 14.73 -1.46
N VAL A 569 30.48 14.95 -1.29
CA VAL A 569 29.45 13.97 -1.62
C VAL A 569 28.75 14.42 -2.88
N ARG A 570 28.53 13.45 -3.76
CA ARG A 570 27.76 13.64 -4.98
C ARG A 570 26.56 12.73 -4.91
N GLU A 571 25.39 13.30 -5.16
CA GLU A 571 24.22 12.49 -5.50
C GLU A 571 24.53 11.73 -6.80
N ARG A 572 23.97 10.54 -6.95
CA ARG A 572 24.09 9.73 -8.17
C ARG A 572 22.82 9.78 -9.01
N LEU A 573 21.70 10.10 -8.37
CA LEU A 573 20.39 10.35 -8.98
C LEU A 573 19.79 11.55 -8.25
N LEU A 574 19.44 12.60 -8.99
CA LEU A 574 18.84 13.79 -8.41
C LEU A 574 17.38 13.52 -8.05
N GLU A 575 16.95 14.03 -6.90
CA GLU A 575 15.53 14.12 -6.59
C GLU A 575 14.81 15.05 -7.57
N ASP A 576 13.59 14.66 -7.93
CA ASP A 576 12.74 15.37 -8.87
C ASP A 576 12.24 16.69 -8.24
N GLY A 577 13.11 17.70 -8.29
CA GLY A 577 12.92 19.03 -7.73
C GLY A 577 13.69 20.15 -8.46
N ALA A 578 14.28 19.89 -9.63
CA ALA A 578 14.78 20.99 -10.45
C ALA A 578 13.57 21.67 -11.15
N PRO A 579 13.30 22.97 -10.96
CA PRO A 579 12.80 23.71 -12.11
C PRO A 579 13.77 23.44 -13.26
N VAL A 580 13.22 23.13 -14.43
CA VAL A 580 13.97 23.28 -15.67
C VAL A 580 14.54 24.71 -15.66
N PRO A 581 15.82 24.94 -16.02
CA PRO A 581 16.34 26.30 -16.13
C PRO A 581 15.44 27.22 -16.95
#